data_AF-A0A7X4VZC9-F1
#
_entry.id   AF-A0A7X4VZC9-F1
#
_cell.length_a   1.000
_cell.length_b   1.000
_cell.length_c   1.000
_cell.angle_alpha   90.00
_cell.angle_beta   90.00
_cell.angle_gamma   90.00
#
_symmetry.space_group_name_H-M   'P 1'
#
loop_
_entity.id
_entity.type
_entity.pdbx_description
1 polymer ?
#
loop_
_entity_poly.entity_id
_entity_poly.type
_entity_poly.pdbx_seq_one_letter_code
_entity_poly.pdbx_strand_id
1 'polypeptide(L)'
;MPDHAPHTAPLPATRRPYLFRDQPASDGWQLVREGQATTDTPCIVPLTQWLEEERSNLRAPWLAADTELDQPLTARLAEAPLVAIDFPKFTDGRGYSLARLLRERHGYRGEIRAIGDVLVDQLFYMRRCGFDGFSLREDQWLEDALRNLHVFSRAYQPGVDQPEPLFRLRSQALESVRDELPLAAFA
;
A
#
# COMPACT_ATOMS: atom_id res chain seq x y z
N MET A 1 -18.01 4.95 -26.29
CA MET A 1 -16.57 5.23 -26.13
C MET A 1 -16.47 6.50 -25.33
N PRO A 2 -16.18 6.47 -24.01
CA PRO A 2 -15.97 7.72 -23.30
C PRO A 2 -14.62 8.31 -23.75
N ASP A 3 -14.68 9.60 -24.04
CA ASP A 3 -13.62 10.44 -24.59
C ASP A 3 -12.54 10.66 -23.52
N HIS A 4 -11.33 10.15 -23.77
CA HIS A 4 -10.17 10.45 -22.92
C HIS A 4 -9.66 11.84 -23.33
N ALA A 5 -10.06 12.85 -22.57
CA ALA A 5 -9.49 14.20 -22.67
C ALA A 5 -7.94 14.15 -22.63
N PRO A 6 -7.22 15.09 -23.27
CA PRO A 6 -5.77 15.09 -23.32
C PRO A 6 -5.16 15.50 -21.97
N HIS A 7 -5.22 14.58 -21.01
CA HIS A 7 -4.06 13.98 -20.39
C HIS A 7 -2.75 14.81 -20.56
N THR A 8 -2.52 15.71 -19.59
CA THR A 8 -1.38 16.64 -19.46
C THR A 8 -0.04 15.92 -19.58
N ALA A 9 0.91 16.56 -20.27
CA ALA A 9 2.23 16.04 -20.62
C ALA A 9 3.00 15.40 -19.43
N PRO A 10 3.82 14.36 -19.68
CA PRO A 10 4.62 13.70 -18.65
C PRO A 10 5.59 14.68 -18.00
N LEU A 11 5.63 14.65 -16.66
CA LEU A 11 6.66 15.33 -15.87
C LEU A 11 8.05 14.87 -16.34
N PRO A 12 9.06 15.77 -16.38
CA PRO A 12 10.39 15.42 -16.87
C PRO A 12 10.95 14.20 -16.13
N ALA A 13 11.50 13.27 -16.91
CA ALA A 13 12.00 11.97 -16.49
C ALA A 13 13.05 12.06 -15.37
N THR A 14 12.74 11.56 -14.17
CA THR A 14 13.72 10.90 -13.25
C THR A 14 13.11 10.29 -11.98
N ARG A 15 11.80 10.42 -11.73
CA ARG A 15 11.18 9.82 -10.53
C ARG A 15 9.92 9.07 -10.90
N ARG A 16 9.85 7.79 -10.52
CA ARG A 16 8.63 6.99 -10.60
C ARG A 16 7.51 7.74 -9.88
N PRO A 17 6.31 7.83 -10.46
CA PRO A 17 5.17 8.43 -9.77
C PRO A 17 4.91 7.66 -8.47
N TYR A 18 4.77 8.40 -7.38
CA TYR A 18 4.65 7.80 -6.05
C TYR A 18 3.45 8.36 -5.32
N LEU A 19 2.68 7.46 -4.73
CA LEU A 19 1.55 7.76 -3.86
C LEU A 19 1.87 7.29 -2.46
N PHE A 20 1.58 8.13 -1.47
CA PHE A 20 1.66 7.78 -0.06
C PHE A 20 0.38 8.22 0.65
N ARG A 21 -0.28 7.29 1.34
CA ARG A 21 -1.53 7.53 2.09
C ARG A 21 -2.57 8.28 1.26
N ASP A 22 -2.85 7.73 0.08
CA ASP A 22 -3.83 8.24 -0.88
C ASP A 22 -3.55 9.64 -1.45
N GLN A 23 -2.30 10.10 -1.39
CA GLN A 23 -1.88 11.41 -1.92
C GLN A 23 -0.60 11.31 -2.75
N PRO A 24 -0.43 12.16 -3.79
CA PRO A 24 0.85 12.33 -4.46
C PRO A 24 1.95 12.72 -3.49
N ALA A 25 3.09 12.04 -3.56
CA ALA A 25 4.24 12.31 -2.70
C ALA A 25 5.55 12.24 -3.48
N SER A 26 6.59 12.88 -2.96
CA SER A 26 7.95 12.79 -3.52
C SER A 26 8.67 11.55 -3.00
N ASP A 27 9.16 10.68 -3.89
CA ASP A 27 9.87 9.47 -3.47
C ASP A 27 11.37 9.69 -3.19
N GLY A 28 11.74 9.85 -1.92
CA GLY A 28 13.12 9.98 -1.46
C GLY A 28 14.01 8.73 -1.62
N TRP A 29 13.43 7.58 -1.94
CA TRP A 29 14.11 6.29 -1.86
C TRP A 29 14.55 5.78 -3.22
N GLN A 30 15.77 5.26 -3.30
CA GLN A 30 16.27 4.56 -4.48
C GLN A 30 16.09 3.05 -4.31
N LEU A 31 15.47 2.38 -5.29
CA LEU A 31 15.37 0.93 -5.28
C LEU A 31 16.66 0.28 -5.79
N VAL A 32 17.22 -0.63 -5.00
CA VAL A 32 18.40 -1.42 -5.31
C VAL A 32 17.97 -2.88 -5.51
N ARG A 33 18.22 -3.41 -6.71
CA ARG A 33 18.01 -4.82 -7.06
C ARG A 33 19.24 -5.65 -6.72
N GLU A 34 19.07 -6.96 -6.72
CA GLU A 34 20.18 -7.89 -6.45
C GLU A 34 21.38 -7.62 -7.37
N GLY A 35 22.57 -7.55 -6.78
CA GLY A 35 23.82 -7.28 -7.49
C GLY A 35 24.07 -5.82 -7.87
N GLN A 36 23.16 -4.89 -7.56
CA GLN A 36 23.39 -3.46 -7.71
C GLN A 36 24.11 -2.88 -6.48
N ALA A 37 25.00 -1.91 -6.69
CA ALA A 37 25.68 -1.24 -5.60
C ALA A 37 24.72 -0.30 -4.85
N THR A 38 24.86 -0.25 -3.52
CA THR A 38 24.18 0.76 -2.69
C THR A 38 24.87 2.11 -2.83
N THR A 39 24.10 3.17 -2.62
CA THR A 39 24.58 4.56 -2.62
C THR A 39 24.46 5.16 -1.22
N ASP A 40 25.05 6.34 -1.01
CA ASP A 40 24.94 7.06 0.27
C ASP A 40 23.55 7.70 0.50
N THR A 41 22.65 7.62 -0.49
CA THR A 41 21.28 8.09 -0.37
C THR A 41 20.35 7.04 0.28
N PRO A 42 19.14 7.42 0.73
CA PRO A 42 18.15 6.45 1.19
C PRO A 42 17.87 5.38 0.14
N CYS A 43 18.06 4.10 0.49
CA CYS A 43 17.93 2.98 -0.43
C CYS A 43 16.99 1.89 0.13
N ILE A 44 16.17 1.34 -0.77
CA ILE A 44 15.42 0.10 -0.55
C ILE A 44 16.25 -1.04 -1.12
N VAL A 45 16.74 -1.94 -0.27
CA VAL A 45 17.73 -2.97 -0.61
C VAL A 45 17.17 -4.38 -0.38
N PRO A 46 17.76 -5.44 -0.98
CA PRO A 46 17.30 -6.81 -0.76
C PRO A 46 17.28 -7.17 0.73
N LEU A 47 16.30 -7.96 1.16
CA LEU A 47 16.14 -8.34 2.57
C LEU A 47 17.44 -8.92 3.18
N THR A 48 18.11 -9.81 2.44
CA THR A 48 19.36 -10.46 2.90
C THR A 48 20.43 -9.42 3.22
N GLN A 49 20.65 -8.48 2.30
CA GLN A 49 21.59 -7.37 2.49
C GLN A 49 21.20 -6.48 3.67
N TRP A 50 19.90 -6.15 3.81
CA TRP A 50 19.42 -5.31 4.91
C TRP A 50 19.60 -5.96 6.29
N LEU A 51 19.54 -7.30 6.37
CA LEU A 51 19.77 -8.05 7.61
C LEU A 51 21.26 -8.09 8.00
N GLU A 52 22.16 -8.05 7.02
CA GLU A 52 23.61 -8.04 7.23
C GLU A 52 24.16 -6.65 7.58
N GLU A 53 23.52 -5.59 7.08
CA GLU A 53 23.92 -4.21 7.33
C GLU A 53 23.58 -3.74 8.77
N GLU A 54 24.39 -2.82 9.28
CA GLU A 54 24.10 -2.14 10.54
C GLU A 54 22.79 -1.34 10.47
N ARG A 55 22.14 -1.18 11.63
CA ARG A 55 20.89 -0.40 11.76
C ARG A 55 21.08 1.01 11.20
N SER A 56 20.33 1.33 10.16
CA SER A 56 20.37 2.65 9.54
C SER A 56 18.98 3.09 9.09
N ASN A 57 18.67 4.37 9.30
CA ASN A 57 17.45 5.00 8.78
C ASN A 57 17.54 5.30 7.28
N LEU A 58 18.70 5.12 6.65
CA LEU A 58 18.92 5.28 5.21
C LEU A 58 18.71 3.96 4.44
N ARG A 59 18.30 2.90 5.12
CA ARG A 59 18.15 1.56 4.56
C ARG A 59 16.81 0.96 4.94
N ALA A 60 16.10 0.49 3.93
CA ALA A 60 14.85 -0.22 4.08
C ALA A 60 14.91 -1.54 3.31
N PRO A 61 14.29 -2.63 3.80
CA PRO A 61 14.23 -3.88 3.07
C PRO A 61 13.12 -3.85 2.02
N TRP A 62 13.37 -4.51 0.89
CA TRP A 62 12.28 -5.08 0.09
C TRP A 62 12.20 -6.60 0.30
N LEU A 63 10.96 -7.09 0.37
CA LEU A 63 10.61 -8.50 0.53
C LEU A 63 10.13 -9.05 -0.81
N ALA A 64 10.56 -10.25 -1.17
CA ALA A 64 9.90 -11.02 -2.21
C ALA A 64 8.47 -11.39 -1.77
N ALA A 65 7.53 -11.51 -2.70
CA ALA A 65 6.12 -11.75 -2.39
C ALA A 65 5.86 -13.07 -1.63
N ASP A 66 6.78 -14.03 -1.71
CA ASP A 66 6.76 -15.33 -1.04
C ASP A 66 7.60 -15.38 0.26
N THR A 67 8.10 -14.23 0.74
CA THR A 67 8.85 -14.15 2.00
C THR A 67 8.03 -14.69 3.16
N GLU A 68 8.57 -15.68 3.88
CA GLU A 68 7.98 -16.17 5.12
C GLU A 68 8.32 -15.23 6.28
N LEU A 69 7.30 -14.86 7.06
CA LEU A 69 7.47 -14.01 8.23
C LEU A 69 7.54 -14.85 9.50
N ASP A 70 8.67 -14.77 10.20
CA ASP A 70 8.85 -15.33 11.53
C ASP A 70 9.00 -14.21 12.60
N GLN A 71 9.07 -14.61 13.87
CA GLN A 71 9.13 -13.66 14.98
C GLN A 71 10.44 -12.84 15.00
N PRO A 72 11.63 -13.43 14.78
CA PRO A 72 12.88 -12.66 14.66
C PRO A 72 12.86 -11.64 13.52
N LEU A 73 12.44 -12.05 12.32
CA LEU A 73 12.36 -11.17 11.16
C LEU A 73 11.38 -10.04 11.40
N THR A 74 10.20 -10.33 11.93
CA THR A 74 9.18 -9.30 12.17
C THR A 74 9.58 -8.30 13.24
N ALA A 75 10.28 -8.73 14.30
CA ALA A 75 10.87 -7.83 15.30
C ALA A 75 11.92 -6.92 14.66
N ARG A 76 12.74 -7.46 13.76
CA ARG A 76 13.73 -6.69 13.02
C ARG A 76 13.06 -5.67 12.08
N LEU A 77 12.08 -6.10 11.28
CA LEU A 77 11.31 -5.25 10.37
C LEU A 77 10.61 -4.08 11.07
N ALA A 78 10.22 -4.23 12.34
CA ALA A 78 9.61 -3.15 13.13
C ALA A 78 10.51 -1.91 13.30
N GLU A 79 11.83 -2.08 13.17
CA GLU A 79 12.81 -1.00 13.21
C GLU A 79 13.01 -0.32 11.84
N ALA A 80 12.51 -0.93 10.76
CA ALA A 80 12.70 -0.42 9.41
C ALA A 80 11.84 0.84 9.17
N PRO A 81 12.38 1.89 8.53
CA PRO A 81 11.63 3.11 8.23
C PRO A 81 10.44 2.83 7.30
N LEU A 82 10.58 1.84 6.42
CA LEU A 82 9.51 1.25 5.61
C LEU A 82 9.84 -0.20 5.29
N VAL A 83 8.83 -0.98 4.89
CA VAL A 83 8.99 -2.32 4.31
C VAL A 83 8.40 -2.29 2.91
N ALA A 84 9.23 -2.55 1.90
CA ALA A 84 8.75 -2.69 0.53
C ALA A 84 8.40 -4.15 0.24
N ILE A 85 7.36 -4.38 -0.57
CA ILE A 85 7.00 -5.70 -1.09
C ILE A 85 7.10 -5.62 -2.61
N ASP A 86 7.92 -6.50 -3.17
CA ASP A 86 8.20 -6.52 -4.59
C ASP A 86 7.21 -7.39 -5.37
N PHE A 87 6.66 -6.79 -6.42
CA PHE A 87 5.79 -7.45 -7.38
C PHE A 87 6.57 -7.59 -8.69
N PRO A 88 7.28 -8.71 -8.92
CA PRO A 88 8.03 -8.89 -10.17
C PRO A 88 7.10 -8.97 -11.39
N LYS A 89 5.85 -9.40 -11.18
CA LYS A 89 4.77 -9.44 -12.17
C LYS A 89 3.47 -9.05 -11.51
N PHE A 90 2.63 -8.29 -12.21
CA PHE A 90 1.32 -7.84 -11.71
C PHE A 90 0.34 -8.96 -11.33
N THR A 91 0.58 -10.20 -11.79
CA THR A 91 -0.25 -11.37 -11.49
C THR A 91 0.10 -12.05 -10.16
N ASP A 92 1.14 -11.59 -9.45
CA ASP A 92 1.53 -12.18 -8.17
C ASP A 92 0.66 -11.65 -7.01
N GLY A 93 -0.28 -12.47 -6.55
CA GLY A 93 -1.17 -12.12 -5.45
C GLY A 93 -0.56 -12.32 -4.04
N ARG A 94 0.60 -12.98 -3.90
CA ARG A 94 1.11 -13.34 -2.55
C ARG A 94 1.50 -12.11 -1.72
N GLY A 95 1.95 -11.04 -2.37
CA GLY A 95 2.30 -9.78 -1.72
C GLY A 95 1.13 -9.14 -0.95
N TYR A 96 -0.12 -9.40 -1.36
CA TYR A 96 -1.32 -8.96 -0.64
C TYR A 96 -1.46 -9.65 0.71
N SER A 97 -1.29 -10.98 0.72
CA SER A 97 -1.29 -11.77 1.95
C SER A 97 -0.16 -11.36 2.88
N LEU A 98 1.02 -11.08 2.32
CA LEU A 98 2.18 -10.63 3.09
C LEU A 98 1.93 -9.28 3.78
N ALA A 99 1.42 -8.27 3.06
CA ALA A 99 1.06 -6.99 3.64
C ALA A 99 0.01 -7.12 4.75
N ARG A 100 -0.99 -7.97 4.52
CA ARG A 100 -2.06 -8.23 5.49
C ARG A 100 -1.52 -8.90 6.76
N LEU A 101 -0.60 -9.87 6.63
CA LEU A 101 0.07 -10.48 7.77
C LEU A 101 0.91 -9.47 8.56
N LEU A 102 1.67 -8.60 7.87
CA LEU A 102 2.44 -7.54 8.51
C LEU A 102 1.54 -6.64 9.37
N ARG A 103 0.38 -6.22 8.85
CA ARG A 103 -0.54 -5.33 9.57
C ARG A 103 -1.31 -6.01 10.69
N GLU A 104 -1.96 -7.14 10.39
CA GLU A 104 -2.94 -7.77 11.28
C GLU A 104 -2.29 -8.71 12.29
N ARG A 105 -1.36 -9.55 11.86
CA ARG A 105 -0.75 -10.59 12.71
C ARG A 105 0.48 -10.07 13.46
N HIS A 106 1.36 -9.37 12.75
CA HIS A 106 2.64 -8.93 13.29
C HIS A 106 2.62 -7.47 13.78
N GLY A 107 1.52 -6.75 13.55
CA GLY A 107 1.31 -5.42 14.10
C GLY A 107 2.27 -4.35 13.57
N TYR A 108 2.90 -4.56 12.41
CA TYR A 108 3.78 -3.57 11.80
C TYR A 108 3.02 -2.25 11.57
N ARG A 109 3.64 -1.13 11.95
CA ARG A 109 3.03 0.22 11.90
C ARG A 109 3.74 1.19 10.94
N GLY A 110 4.95 0.85 10.47
CA GLY A 110 5.66 1.64 9.47
C GLY A 110 5.01 1.56 8.09
N GLU A 111 5.56 2.28 7.11
CA GLU A 111 5.07 2.26 5.74
C GLU A 111 5.22 0.85 5.12
N ILE A 112 4.15 0.34 4.51
CA ILE A 112 4.24 -0.80 3.59
C ILE A 112 4.12 -0.27 2.17
N ARG A 113 5.19 -0.45 1.39
CA ARG A 113 5.31 0.08 0.02
C ARG A 113 5.22 -1.03 -1.01
N ALA A 114 4.36 -0.87 -2.01
CA ALA A 114 4.36 -1.69 -3.21
C ALA A 114 5.41 -1.17 -4.20
N ILE A 115 6.29 -2.05 -4.67
CA ILE A 115 7.31 -1.76 -5.69
C ILE A 115 7.27 -2.82 -6.81
N GLY A 116 7.90 -2.51 -7.95
CA GLY A 116 7.93 -3.40 -9.11
C GLY A 116 6.81 -3.09 -10.11
N ASP A 117 6.06 -4.12 -10.49
CA ASP A 117 5.00 -4.09 -11.48
C ASP A 117 3.62 -3.76 -10.86
N VAL A 118 3.54 -2.58 -10.25
CA VAL A 118 2.33 -2.08 -9.56
C VAL A 118 1.38 -1.44 -10.57
N LEU A 119 0.16 -1.96 -10.68
CA LEU A 119 -0.88 -1.46 -11.60
C LEU A 119 -1.86 -0.52 -10.90
N VAL A 120 -2.27 0.57 -11.56
CA VAL A 120 -3.28 1.52 -11.04
C VAL A 120 -4.59 0.83 -10.66
N ASP A 121 -5.07 -0.13 -11.46
CA ASP A 121 -6.34 -0.83 -11.22
C ASP A 121 -6.34 -1.69 -9.96
N GLN A 122 -5.15 -1.99 -9.41
CA GLN A 122 -4.98 -2.82 -8.22
C GLN A 122 -4.91 -2.02 -6.92
N LEU A 123 -4.68 -0.71 -6.99
CA LEU A 123 -4.34 0.12 -5.82
C LEU A 123 -5.41 0.08 -4.73
N PHE A 124 -6.69 0.09 -5.11
CA PHE A 124 -7.79 -0.04 -4.15
C PHE A 124 -7.65 -1.31 -3.30
N TYR A 125 -7.42 -2.46 -3.94
CA TYR A 125 -7.28 -3.75 -3.25
C TYR A 125 -5.99 -3.81 -2.42
N MET A 126 -4.91 -3.26 -2.93
CA MET A 126 -3.65 -3.19 -2.19
C MET A 126 -3.81 -2.36 -0.90
N ARG A 127 -4.43 -1.17 -0.98
CA ARG A 127 -4.73 -0.35 0.21
C ARG A 127 -5.53 -1.16 1.25
N ARG A 128 -6.55 -1.90 0.81
CA ARG A 128 -7.35 -2.77 1.69
C ARG A 128 -6.57 -3.90 2.35
N CYS A 129 -5.47 -4.34 1.75
CA CYS A 129 -4.55 -5.31 2.33
C CYS A 129 -3.50 -4.67 3.24
N GLY A 130 -3.43 -3.33 3.30
CA GLY A 130 -2.58 -2.61 4.24
C GLY A 130 -1.38 -1.89 3.64
N PHE A 131 -1.31 -1.77 2.31
CA PHE A 131 -0.32 -0.93 1.63
C PHE A 131 -0.64 0.56 1.82
N ASP A 132 0.38 1.36 2.11
CA ASP A 132 0.27 2.82 2.23
C ASP A 132 1.08 3.56 1.16
N GLY A 133 2.10 2.93 0.61
CA GLY A 133 2.99 3.50 -0.40
C GLY A 133 2.89 2.74 -1.73
N PHE A 134 2.85 3.44 -2.86
CA PHE A 134 2.75 2.83 -4.18
C PHE A 134 3.76 3.46 -5.14
N SER A 135 4.80 2.70 -5.50
CA SER A 135 5.76 3.10 -6.54
C SER A 135 5.24 2.65 -7.90
N LEU A 136 4.56 3.55 -8.60
CA LEU A 136 3.95 3.27 -9.89
C LEU A 136 5.02 3.16 -10.98
N ARG A 137 4.67 2.49 -12.08
CA ARG A 137 5.53 2.51 -13.27
C ARG A 137 5.54 3.89 -13.90
N GLU A 138 6.62 4.19 -14.63
CA GLU A 138 6.86 5.51 -15.24
C GLU A 138 5.86 5.86 -16.34
N ASP A 139 5.19 4.86 -16.91
CA ASP A 139 4.14 5.00 -17.92
C ASP A 139 2.74 5.25 -17.32
N GLN A 140 2.61 5.22 -15.99
CA GLN A 140 1.33 5.41 -15.27
C GLN A 140 1.19 6.80 -14.67
N TRP A 141 -0.05 7.26 -14.58
CA TRP A 141 -0.35 8.66 -14.28
C TRP A 141 -1.00 8.78 -12.90
N LEU A 142 -0.64 9.83 -12.16
CA LEU A 142 -1.07 10.00 -10.76
C LEU A 142 -2.58 10.19 -10.65
N GLU A 143 -3.19 10.89 -11.60
CA GLU A 143 -4.62 11.17 -11.62
C GLU A 143 -5.45 9.88 -11.77
N ASP A 144 -5.01 8.99 -12.66
CA ASP A 144 -5.66 7.69 -12.87
C ASP A 144 -5.45 6.76 -11.67
N ALA A 145 -4.28 6.85 -11.03
CA ALA A 145 -3.98 6.12 -9.79
C ALA A 145 -4.86 6.58 -8.62
N LEU A 146 -5.02 7.90 -8.44
CA LEU A 146 -5.92 8.48 -7.43
C LEU A 146 -7.38 8.09 -7.67
N ARG A 147 -7.82 8.11 -8.94
CA ARG A 147 -9.17 7.65 -9.29
C ARG A 147 -9.37 6.18 -8.93
N ASN A 148 -8.40 5.33 -9.25
CA ASN A 148 -8.50 3.89 -8.96
C ASN A 148 -8.45 3.59 -7.46
N LEU A 149 -7.68 4.34 -6.66
CA LEU A 149 -7.70 4.22 -5.19
C LEU A 149 -9.09 4.44 -4.57
N HIS A 150 -9.95 5.20 -5.24
CA HIS A 150 -11.30 5.52 -4.77
C HIS A 150 -12.40 4.95 -5.68
N VAL A 151 -12.08 3.96 -6.52
CA VAL A 151 -13.02 3.38 -7.49
C VAL A 151 -14.27 2.78 -6.83
N PHE A 152 -14.13 2.25 -5.60
CA PHE A 152 -15.27 1.82 -4.80
C PHE A 152 -15.36 2.64 -3.51
N SER A 153 -16.56 3.13 -3.19
CA SER A 153 -16.82 3.84 -1.94
C SER A 153 -17.06 2.89 -0.76
N ARG A 154 -17.42 1.63 -1.03
CA ARG A 154 -17.69 0.59 -0.02
C ARG A 154 -17.23 -0.76 -0.51
N ALA A 155 -16.79 -1.60 0.42
CA ALA A 155 -16.50 -3.00 0.17
C ALA A 155 -17.39 -3.89 1.03
N TYR A 156 -17.77 -5.04 0.48
CA TYR A 156 -18.57 -6.03 1.21
C TYR A 156 -17.75 -6.74 2.30
N GLN A 157 -16.56 -7.21 1.93
CA GLN A 157 -15.66 -7.95 2.79
C GLN A 157 -14.90 -7.00 3.74
N PRO A 158 -14.47 -7.46 4.93
CA PRO A 158 -13.57 -6.69 5.76
C PRO A 158 -12.18 -6.54 5.12
N GLY A 159 -11.44 -5.52 5.54
CA GLY A 159 -10.09 -5.20 5.10
C GLY A 159 -9.28 -4.61 6.25
N VAL A 160 -8.00 -4.35 6.04
CA VAL A 160 -7.15 -3.63 7.01
C VAL A 160 -7.66 -2.20 7.21
N ASP A 161 -8.18 -1.60 6.14
CA ASP A 161 -8.79 -0.26 6.12
C ASP A 161 -10.15 -0.21 6.83
N GLN A 162 -10.95 -1.26 6.69
CA GLN A 162 -12.27 -1.37 7.30
C GLN A 162 -12.46 -2.79 7.86
N PRO A 163 -12.16 -3.03 9.16
CA PRO A 163 -12.20 -4.36 9.75
C PRO A 163 -13.63 -4.88 9.96
N GLU A 164 -14.63 -3.99 10.00
CA GLU A 164 -16.02 -4.39 10.16
C GLU A 164 -16.68 -4.74 8.82
N PRO A 165 -17.38 -5.89 8.73
CA PRO A 165 -18.08 -6.28 7.51
C PRO A 165 -19.30 -5.38 7.22
N LEU A 166 -19.65 -5.24 5.94
CA LEU A 166 -20.69 -4.31 5.50
C LEU A 166 -22.07 -4.56 6.14
N PHE A 167 -22.44 -5.82 6.40
CA PHE A 167 -23.73 -6.13 7.01
C PHE A 167 -23.85 -5.57 8.43
N ARG A 168 -22.74 -5.55 9.20
CA ARG A 168 -22.71 -5.01 10.56
C ARG A 168 -22.86 -3.49 10.54
N LEU A 169 -22.12 -2.82 9.65
CA LEU A 169 -22.23 -1.38 9.42
C LEU A 169 -23.66 -0.99 9.03
N ARG A 170 -24.32 -1.81 8.21
CA ARG A 170 -25.71 -1.58 7.81
C ARG A 170 -26.66 -1.69 8.99
N SER A 171 -26.51 -2.70 9.84
CA SER A 171 -27.34 -2.85 11.05
C SER A 171 -27.16 -1.67 12.00
N GLN A 172 -25.92 -1.27 12.29
CA GLN A 172 -25.62 -0.12 13.16
C GLN A 172 -26.22 1.18 12.61
N ALA A 173 -26.09 1.44 11.31
CA ALA A 173 -26.67 2.64 10.70
C ALA A 173 -28.19 2.68 10.82
N LEU A 174 -28.87 1.53 10.69
CA LEU A 174 -30.33 1.44 10.88
C LEU A 174 -30.74 1.65 12.34
N GLU A 175 -29.96 1.15 13.28
CA GLU A 175 -30.17 1.38 14.72
C GLU A 175 -30.03 2.86 15.06
N SER A 176 -28.98 3.54 14.57
CA SER A 176 -28.80 4.98 14.77
C SER A 176 -29.95 5.81 14.19
N VAL A 177 -30.41 5.49 12.97
CA VAL A 177 -31.56 6.18 12.36
C VAL A 177 -32.85 5.96 13.15
N ARG A 178 -33.04 4.76 13.74
CA ARG A 178 -34.20 4.47 14.58
C ARG A 178 -34.17 5.25 15.89
N ASP A 179 -33.00 5.39 16.50
CA ASP A 179 -32.82 6.11 17.76
C ASP A 179 -32.93 7.64 17.57
N GLU A 180 -32.62 8.16 16.37
CA GLU A 180 -32.77 9.58 16.00
C GLU A 180 -34.21 10.01 15.67
N LEU A 181 -35.14 9.07 15.43
CA LEU A 181 -36.56 9.38 15.23
C LEU A 181 -37.29 9.39 16.58
N PRO A 182 -37.63 10.55 17.16
CA PRO A 182 -38.36 10.56 18.41
C PRO A 182 -39.75 9.94 18.21
N LEU A 183 -40.20 9.16 19.20
CA LEU A 183 -41.53 8.53 19.31
C LEU A 183 -42.73 9.47 19.10
N ALA A 184 -42.51 10.79 18.96
CA ALA A 184 -43.52 11.80 18.70
C ALA A 184 -43.96 11.90 17.22
N ALA A 185 -43.34 11.18 16.27
CA ALA A 185 -43.73 11.24 14.85
C ALA A 185 -44.96 10.39 14.49
N PHE A 186 -45.59 9.71 15.45
CA PHE A 186 -46.75 8.83 15.25
C PHE A 186 -47.95 9.11 16.18
N ALA A 187 -48.06 10.32 16.75
CA ALA A 187 -49.23 10.78 17.49
C ALA A 187 -49.92 11.94 16.76
#